data_AF-A0AA96ZVK3-F1
#
_entry.id   AF-A0AA96ZVK3-F1
#
_cell.length_a   1.000
_cell.length_b   1.000
_cell.length_c   1.000
_cell.angle_alpha   90.00
_cell.angle_beta   90.00
_cell.angle_gamma   90.00
#
_symmetry.space_group_name_H-M   'P 1'
#
loop_
_entity.id
_entity.type
_entity.pdbx_description
1 polymer ?
#
loop_
_entity_poly.entity_id
_entity_poly.type
_entity_poly.pdbx_seq_one_letter_code
_entity_poly.pdbx_strand_id
1 'polypeptide(L)'
;MDIQTILTYAVLILIAIVVAFILYKVLKTAKNLIINIVLGFIIFFIGGFIVDNYLISYFPGAEPINYFSLVNLIITALTGVFGALVLLILSLFGITF
;
A
#
# COMPACT_ATOMS: atom_id res chain seq x y z
N MET A 1 13.73 49.04 -12.09
CA MET A 1 13.31 47.67 -12.40
C MET A 1 12.02 47.79 -13.16
N ASP A 2 11.99 47.33 -14.40
CA ASP A 2 10.88 47.63 -15.30
C ASP A 2 9.68 46.73 -14.98
N ILE A 3 8.48 47.23 -15.28
CA ILE A 3 7.22 46.51 -15.04
C ILE A 3 7.22 45.12 -15.69
N GLN A 4 7.87 44.98 -16.84
CA GLN A 4 8.07 43.72 -17.54
C GLN A 4 8.87 42.70 -16.71
N THR A 5 9.93 43.15 -16.04
CA THR A 5 10.77 42.30 -15.19
C THR A 5 10.01 41.86 -13.93
N ILE A 6 9.24 42.77 -13.32
CA ILE A 6 8.37 42.46 -12.17
C ILE A 6 7.32 41.41 -12.55
N LEU A 7 6.67 41.57 -13.70
CA LEU A 7 5.65 40.63 -14.18
C LEU A 7 6.24 39.24 -14.44
N THR A 8 7.44 39.19 -15.02
CA THR A 8 8.15 37.93 -15.30
C THR A 8 8.49 37.18 -14.02
N TYR A 9 8.98 37.87 -12.99
CA TYR A 9 9.26 37.27 -11.68
C TYR A 9 7.98 36.80 -10.98
N ALA A 10 6.89 37.59 -11.06
CA ALA A 10 5.60 37.20 -10.48
C ALA A 10 5.05 35.92 -11.11
N VAL A 11 5.14 35.78 -12.44
CA VAL A 11 4.71 34.56 -13.16
C VAL A 11 5.59 33.36 -12.79
N LEU A 12 6.91 33.53 -12.72
CA LEU A 12 7.84 32.47 -12.29
C LEU A 12 7.54 31.96 -10.88
N ILE A 13 7.26 32.86 -9.94
CA ILE A 13 6.90 32.52 -8.56
C ILE A 13 5.57 31.74 -8.55
N LEU A 14 4.58 32.17 -9.32
CA LEU A 14 3.29 31.48 -9.45
C LEU A 14 3.46 30.04 -9.97
N ILE A 15 4.27 29.86 -11.01
CA ILE A 15 4.58 28.53 -11.57
C ILE A 15 5.29 27.65 -10.52
N ALA A 16 6.27 28.20 -9.80
CA ALA A 16 7.00 27.47 -8.77
C ALA A 16 6.08 26.98 -7.64
N ILE A 17 5.11 27.82 -7.22
CA ILE A 17 4.12 27.45 -6.21
C ILE A 17 3.23 26.29 -6.70
N VAL A 18 2.77 26.34 -7.95
CA VAL A 18 1.93 25.29 -8.54
C VAL A 18 2.70 23.96 -8.62
N VAL A 19 3.94 23.98 -9.08
CA VAL A 19 4.80 22.79 -9.15
C VAL A 19 5.04 22.20 -7.76
N ALA A 20 5.36 23.04 -6.77
CA ALA A 20 5.55 22.61 -5.38
C ALA A 20 4.28 21.97 -4.79
N PHE A 21 3.10 22.53 -5.08
CA PHE A 21 1.83 21.98 -4.63
C PHE A 21 1.53 20.59 -5.22
N ILE A 22 1.78 20.43 -6.53
CA ILE A 22 1.62 19.14 -7.22
C ILE A 22 2.58 18.10 -6.62
N LEU A 23 3.87 18.45 -6.46
CA LEU A 23 4.88 17.58 -5.86
C LEU A 23 4.52 17.19 -4.42
N TYR A 24 4.02 18.12 -3.60
CA TYR A 24 3.57 17.83 -2.24
C TYR A 24 2.42 16.82 -2.23
N LYS A 25 1.43 16.99 -3.12
CA LYS A 25 0.28 16.09 -3.22
C LYS A 25 0.71 14.69 -3.65
N VAL A 26 1.62 14.60 -4.62
CA VAL A 26 2.21 13.32 -5.07
C VAL A 26 3.03 12.66 -3.94
N LEU A 27 3.87 13.42 -3.23
CA LEU A 27 4.65 12.89 -2.10
C LEU A 27 3.74 12.38 -0.98
N LYS A 28 2.64 13.08 -0.68
CA LYS A 28 1.70 12.68 0.37
C LYS A 28 0.98 11.38 0.00
N THR A 29 0.56 11.24 -1.26
CA THR A 29 -0.02 9.99 -1.77
C THR A 29 0.99 8.85 -1.75
N ALA A 30 2.24 9.10 -2.16
CA ALA A 30 3.30 8.09 -2.13
C ALA A 30 3.63 7.64 -0.70
N LYS A 31 3.68 8.56 0.27
CA LYS A 31 3.86 8.21 1.69
C LYS A 31 2.70 7.33 2.20
N ASN A 32 1.46 7.67 1.87
CA ASN A 32 0.31 6.85 2.24
C ASN A 32 0.35 5.47 1.56
N LEU A 33 0.83 5.39 0.32
CA LEU A 33 1.02 4.13 -0.39
C LEU A 33 2.06 3.23 0.29
N ILE A 34 3.23 3.80 0.64
CA ILE A 34 4.28 3.07 1.36
C ILE A 34 3.77 2.59 2.71
N ILE A 35 3.08 3.44 3.48
CA ILE A 35 2.48 3.06 4.76
C ILE A 35 1.45 1.93 4.57
N ASN A 36 0.61 2.00 3.54
CA ASN A 36 -0.36 0.95 3.23
C ASN A 36 0.30 -0.38 2.87
N ILE A 37 1.40 -0.35 2.10
CA ILE A 37 2.17 -1.55 1.76
C ILE A 37 2.81 -2.15 3.01
N VAL A 38 3.48 -1.33 3.83
CA VAL A 38 4.12 -1.78 5.07
C VAL A 38 3.09 -2.38 6.04
N LEU A 39 1.95 -1.71 6.25
CA LEU A 39 0.85 -2.24 7.06
C LEU A 39 0.27 -3.53 6.46
N GLY A 40 0.15 -3.61 5.12
CA GLY A 40 -0.28 -4.83 4.44
C GLY A 40 0.63 -6.01 4.71
N PHE A 41 1.95 -5.81 4.63
CA PHE A 41 2.92 -6.83 4.99
C PHE A 41 2.83 -7.24 6.46
N ILE A 42 2.69 -6.27 7.37
CA ILE A 42 2.52 -6.55 8.80
C ILE A 42 1.27 -7.41 9.03
N ILE A 43 0.14 -7.06 8.40
CA ILE A 43 -1.12 -7.80 8.52
C ILE A 43 -1.01 -9.18 7.87
N PHE A 44 -0.31 -9.30 6.73
CA PHE A 44 -0.10 -10.59 6.08
C PHE A 44 0.69 -11.56 6.95
N PHE A 45 1.80 -11.10 7.56
CA PHE A 45 2.63 -11.94 8.43
C PHE A 45 1.96 -12.23 9.78
N ILE A 46 1.46 -11.21 10.48
CA ILE A 46 0.83 -11.39 11.80
C ILE A 46 -0.52 -12.09 11.65
N GLY A 47 -1.34 -11.64 10.71
CA GLY A 47 -2.63 -12.25 10.42
C GLY A 47 -2.47 -13.68 9.95
N GLY A 48 -1.48 -13.96 9.09
CA GLY A 48 -1.19 -15.32 8.64
C GLY A 48 -0.80 -16.21 9.81
N PHE A 49 0.08 -15.72 10.70
CA PHE A 49 0.46 -16.47 11.89
C PHE A 49 -0.75 -16.79 12.79
N ILE A 50 -1.67 -15.84 12.97
CA ILE A 50 -2.90 -16.07 13.74
C ILE A 50 -3.81 -17.07 13.02
N VAL A 51 -3.94 -16.96 11.70
CA VAL A 51 -4.72 -17.89 10.89
C VAL A 51 -4.18 -19.31 11.04
N ASP A 52 -2.89 -19.48 10.82
CA ASP A 52 -2.21 -20.77 10.81
C ASP A 52 -2.23 -21.46 12.18
N ASN A 53 -2.02 -20.70 13.26
CA ASN A 53 -1.87 -21.28 14.61
C ASN A 53 -3.17 -21.37 15.41
N TYR A 54 -4.15 -20.50 15.14
CA TYR A 54 -5.40 -20.44 15.90
C TYR A 54 -6.62 -20.74 15.03
N LEU A 55 -6.81 -20.02 13.92
CA LEU A 55 -8.07 -20.09 13.17
C LEU A 55 -8.22 -21.36 12.34
N ILE A 56 -7.15 -21.94 11.80
CA ILE A 56 -7.21 -23.19 11.02
C ILE A 56 -7.94 -24.31 11.78
N SER A 57 -7.79 -24.38 13.10
CA SER A 57 -8.46 -25.39 13.93
C SER A 57 -9.99 -25.25 14.00
N TYR A 58 -10.53 -24.07 13.69
CA TYR A 58 -11.97 -23.78 13.69
C TYR A 58 -12.62 -23.88 12.31
N PHE A 59 -11.82 -23.89 11.23
CA PHE A 59 -12.31 -23.89 9.85
C PHE A 59 -11.91 -25.19 9.14
N PRO A 60 -12.83 -26.16 8.99
CA PRO A 60 -12.54 -27.40 8.28
C PRO A 60 -12.35 -27.09 6.79
N GLY A 61 -11.11 -27.22 6.31
CA GLY A 61 -10.71 -26.90 4.93
C GLY A 61 -9.77 -25.70 4.81
N ALA A 62 -9.46 -25.00 5.91
CA ALA A 62 -8.47 -23.93 5.88
C ALA A 62 -7.07 -24.48 5.62
N GLU A 63 -6.30 -23.76 4.80
CA GLU A 63 -4.93 -24.11 4.45
C GLU A 63 -3.94 -23.04 4.92
N PRO A 64 -2.74 -23.44 5.36
CA PRO A 64 -1.75 -22.50 5.86
C PRO A 64 -1.26 -21.55 4.78
N ILE A 65 -0.99 -20.31 5.17
CA ILE A 65 -0.54 -19.28 4.22
C ILE A 65 0.88 -19.56 3.74
N ASN A 66 1.07 -19.51 2.42
CA ASN A 66 2.39 -19.56 1.82
C ASN A 66 3.03 -18.17 1.79
N TYR A 67 3.81 -17.87 2.82
CA TYR A 67 4.53 -16.59 2.98
C TYR A 67 5.57 -16.32 1.89
N PHE A 68 6.05 -17.36 1.21
CA PHE A 68 7.09 -17.27 0.18
C PHE A 68 6.54 -17.32 -1.24
N SER A 69 5.21 -17.41 -1.41
CA SER A 69 4.62 -17.36 -2.73
C SER A 69 4.81 -15.96 -3.33
N LEU A 70 5.38 -15.96 -4.54
CA LEU A 70 5.63 -14.76 -5.33
C LEU A 70 4.30 -14.06 -5.68
N VAL A 71 3.22 -14.83 -5.83
CA VAL A 71 1.87 -14.33 -6.11
C VAL A 71 1.34 -13.55 -4.90
N ASN A 72 1.41 -14.14 -3.70
CA ASN A 72 0.97 -13.51 -2.45
C ASN A 72 1.75 -12.22 -2.16
N LEU A 73 3.05 -12.25 -2.43
CA LEU A 73 3.93 -11.09 -2.28
C LEU A 73 3.54 -9.94 -3.22
N ILE A 74 3.30 -10.25 -4.50
CA ILE A 74 2.90 -9.25 -5.51
C ILE A 74 1.53 -8.66 -5.17
N ILE A 75 0.56 -9.51 -4.81
CA ILE A 75 -0.79 -9.04 -4.45
C ILE A 75 -0.73 -8.08 -3.26
N THR A 76 0.00 -8.45 -2.20
CA THR A 76 0.16 -7.62 -1.00
C THR A 76 0.94 -6.34 -1.31
N ALA A 77 1.94 -6.37 -2.19
CA ALA A 77 2.70 -5.19 -2.58
C ALA A 77 1.90 -4.20 -3.44
N LEU A 78 0.99 -4.68 -4.29
CA LEU A 78 0.16 -3.83 -5.16
C LEU A 78 -1.06 -3.24 -4.45
N THR A 79 -1.66 -4.00 -3.54
CA THR A 79 -2.94 -3.64 -2.90
C THR A 79 -2.81 -3.29 -1.41
N GLY A 80 -1.66 -3.58 -0.80
CA GLY A 80 -1.37 -3.30 0.61
C GLY A 80 -2.25 -4.10 1.55
N VAL A 81 -2.86 -3.41 2.52
CA VAL A 81 -3.72 -4.01 3.55
C VAL A 81 -4.89 -4.81 2.96
N PHE A 82 -5.49 -4.32 1.88
CA PHE A 82 -6.66 -4.96 1.30
C PHE A 82 -6.33 -6.34 0.72
N GLY A 83 -5.18 -6.48 0.03
CA GLY A 83 -4.72 -7.77 -0.49
C GLY A 83 -4.35 -8.74 0.62
N ALA A 84 -3.67 -8.27 1.66
CA ALA A 84 -3.35 -9.09 2.83
C ALA A 84 -4.61 -9.70 3.44
N LEU A 85 -5.67 -8.90 3.64
CA LEU A 85 -6.95 -9.38 4.16
C LEU A 85 -7.64 -10.38 3.23
N VAL A 86 -7.64 -10.12 1.92
CA VAL A 86 -8.22 -11.04 0.94
C VAL A 86 -7.50 -12.39 0.94
N LEU A 87 -6.16 -12.39 0.97
CA LEU A 87 -5.37 -13.61 1.04
C LEU A 87 -5.62 -14.41 2.33
N LEU A 88 -5.76 -13.71 3.46
CA LEU A 88 -6.13 -14.33 4.75
C LEU A 88 -7.50 -15.01 4.67
N ILE A 89 -8.48 -14.33 4.08
CA ILE A 89 -9.82 -14.89 3.90
C ILE A 89 -9.77 -16.10 2.97
N LEU A 90 -9.06 -16.02 1.84
CA LEU A 90 -8.92 -17.13 0.90
C LEU A 90 -8.26 -18.36 1.54
N SER A 91 -7.24 -18.17 2.37
CA SER A 91 -6.61 -19.23 3.15
C SER A 91 -7.59 -19.93 4.09
N LEU A 92 -8.52 -19.20 4.72
CA LEU A 92 -9.58 -19.80 5.55
C LEU A 92 -10.58 -20.64 4.74
N PHE A 93 -10.73 -20.36 3.43
CA PHE A 93 -11.53 -21.17 2.50
C PHE A 93 -10.73 -22.30 1.84
N GLY A 94 -9.45 -22.48 2.21
CA GLY A 94 -8.58 -23.50 1.61
C GLY A 94 -8.01 -23.14 0.25
N ILE A 95 -8.03 -21.85 -0.11
CA ILE A 95 -7.48 -21.35 -1.37
C ILE A 95 -6.16 -20.65 -1.06
N THR A 96 -5.07 -21.30 -1.43
CA THR A 96 -3.70 -20.78 -1.27
C THR A 96 -3.00 -20.67 -2.62
N PHE A 97 -2.09 -19.70 -2.75
CA PHE A 97 -1.24 -19.48 -3.93
C PHE A 97 0.23 -19.53 -3.54
#